data_AF-A0A0C2Z797-F1
#
_entry.id   AF-A0A0C2Z797-F1
#
_cell.length_a   1.000
_cell.length_b   1.000
_cell.length_c   1.000
_cell.angle_alpha   90.00
_cell.angle_beta   90.00
_cell.angle_gamma   90.00
#
_symmetry.space_group_name_H-M   'P 1'
#
loop_
_entity.id
_entity.type
_entity.pdbx_description
1 polymer ?
#
loop_
_entity_poly.entity_id
_entity_poly.type
_entity_poly.pdbx_seq_one_letter_code
_entity_poly.pdbx_strand_id
1 'polypeptide(L)'
;MADVDEDLATATEQKEYAVFHELLHMIPGLEAWLMGSLEEQVVNIADLIQNGVNGARADNTKGMKAAVIDWITPKGQSLNPHILCNVKAGCGFIHKRTGALLCPAGLDWANTEQLMNGQIQVAGDQWPVFLYANYTYDPEDPWNGPLRNGLLVSAFKHIFTLPSSVNQEPKATRSGNVHIHGMHAVTKASLAYVATQAQFLLTSTQVFSHTDHVTDSEHFYNSILDLLDNRDERDEVDQLLTWWNRQIFPLYTDIERLSSKNSALARIQQKHVEIREREQSAEVE
;
A
#
# COMPACT_ATOMS: atom_id res chain seq x y z
N MET A 1 30.73 15.67 -16.26
CA MET A 1 30.25 14.28 -16.29
C MET A 1 31.45 13.42 -15.96
N ALA A 2 31.72 13.26 -14.68
CA ALA A 2 32.69 12.27 -14.23
C ALA A 2 31.89 10.97 -14.07
N ASP A 3 32.36 9.89 -14.70
CA ASP A 3 32.02 8.53 -14.28
C ASP A 3 32.30 8.45 -12.78
N VAL A 4 31.24 8.55 -11.99
CA VAL A 4 31.29 8.02 -10.63
C VAL A 4 31.23 6.52 -10.84
N ASP A 5 32.35 5.88 -10.56
CA ASP A 5 32.58 4.44 -10.57
C ASP A 5 31.35 3.73 -9.98
N GLU A 6 30.49 3.19 -10.85
CA GLU A 6 29.19 2.59 -10.49
C GLU A 6 29.38 1.39 -9.53
N ASP A 7 30.61 0.88 -9.46
CA ASP A 7 31.08 -0.22 -8.60
C ASP A 7 31.49 0.21 -7.17
N LEU A 8 31.49 1.51 -6.82
CA LEU A 8 31.86 2.01 -5.48
C LEU A 8 30.68 2.60 -4.68
N ALA A 9 29.49 2.71 -5.26
CA ALA A 9 28.32 3.24 -4.57
C ALA A 9 27.83 2.27 -3.47
N THR A 10 27.56 2.80 -2.28
CA THR A 10 26.91 2.05 -1.21
C THR A 10 25.49 1.65 -1.61
N ALA A 11 24.94 0.59 -0.99
CA ALA A 11 23.56 0.16 -1.25
C ALA A 11 22.54 1.29 -0.99
N THR A 12 22.82 2.19 -0.05
CA THR A 12 22.00 3.37 0.23
C THR A 12 22.04 4.37 -0.92
N GLU A 13 23.23 4.73 -1.42
CA GLU A 13 23.38 5.65 -2.55
C GLU A 13 22.71 5.11 -3.81
N GLN A 14 22.78 3.79 -4.06
CA GLN A 14 22.08 3.15 -5.18
C GLN A 14 20.56 3.28 -5.04
N LYS A 15 20.00 3.07 -3.84
CA LYS A 15 18.56 3.26 -3.57
C LYS A 15 18.15 4.72 -3.74
N GLU A 16 18.92 5.66 -3.20
CA GLU A 16 18.67 7.11 -3.33
C GLU A 16 18.73 7.55 -4.79
N TYR A 17 19.70 7.06 -5.56
CA TYR A 17 19.83 7.33 -6.99
C TYR A 17 18.64 6.79 -7.80
N ALA A 18 18.15 5.59 -7.48
CA ALA A 18 16.95 5.04 -8.10
C ALA A 18 15.72 5.90 -7.82
N VAL A 19 15.53 6.34 -6.57
CA VAL A 19 14.43 7.25 -6.19
C VAL A 19 14.57 8.60 -6.90
N PHE A 20 15.79 9.14 -7.00
CA PHE A 20 16.07 10.38 -7.72
C PHE A 20 15.69 10.26 -9.20
N HIS A 21 16.04 9.16 -9.87
CA HIS A 21 15.64 8.92 -11.26
C HIS A 21 14.13 8.84 -11.43
N GLU A 22 13.42 8.15 -10.54
CA GLU A 22 11.96 8.13 -10.57
C GLU A 22 11.35 9.54 -10.40
N LEU A 23 11.94 10.38 -9.54
CA LEU A 23 11.52 11.79 -9.40
C LEU A 23 11.72 12.59 -10.69
N LEU A 24 12.83 12.39 -11.40
CA LEU A 24 13.08 13.04 -12.69
C LEU A 24 12.05 12.61 -13.75
N HIS A 25 11.66 11.33 -13.78
CA HIS A 25 10.62 10.85 -14.67
C HIS A 25 9.23 11.42 -14.33
N MET A 26 8.92 11.56 -13.05
CA MET A 26 7.62 12.07 -12.58
C MET A 26 7.46 13.59 -12.76
N ILE A 27 8.56 14.35 -12.73
CA ILE A 27 8.53 15.83 -12.75
C ILE A 27 9.23 16.33 -14.02
N PRO A 28 8.49 16.57 -15.12
CA PRO A 28 9.07 17.04 -16.37
C PRO A 28 9.87 18.33 -16.19
N GLY A 29 11.12 18.33 -16.66
CA GLY A 29 12.02 19.48 -16.59
C GLY A 29 12.74 19.66 -15.26
N LEU A 30 12.52 18.78 -14.27
CA LEU A 30 13.22 18.83 -12.98
C LEU A 30 14.74 18.73 -13.16
N GLU A 31 15.22 17.84 -14.02
CA GLU A 31 16.65 17.66 -14.27
C GLU A 31 17.30 18.96 -14.79
N ALA A 32 16.72 19.56 -15.83
CA ALA A 32 17.21 20.81 -16.39
C ALA A 32 17.16 21.95 -15.38
N TRP A 33 16.15 21.96 -14.50
CA TRP A 33 16.02 22.94 -13.44
C TRP A 33 17.12 22.77 -12.40
N LEU A 34 17.34 21.55 -11.89
CA LEU A 34 18.39 21.24 -10.93
C LEU A 34 19.78 21.59 -11.46
N MET A 35 20.06 21.23 -12.72
CA MET A 35 21.36 21.49 -13.36
C MET A 35 21.62 22.97 -13.63
N GLY A 36 20.57 23.78 -13.76
CA GLY A 36 20.65 25.24 -13.96
C GLY A 36 20.50 26.07 -12.67
N SER A 37 20.23 25.42 -11.54
CA SER A 37 19.92 26.08 -10.27
C SER A 37 21.16 26.27 -9.38
N LEU A 38 21.12 27.30 -8.53
CA LEU A 38 22.06 27.48 -7.43
C LEU A 38 21.71 26.51 -6.28
N GLU A 39 22.67 26.23 -5.40
CA GLU A 39 22.50 25.32 -4.26
C GLU A 39 21.28 25.68 -3.39
N GLU A 40 21.07 26.97 -3.08
CA GLU A 40 19.89 27.45 -2.33
C GLU A 40 18.57 27.12 -3.03
N GLN A 41 18.52 27.17 -4.37
CA GLN A 41 17.32 26.81 -5.12
C GLN A 41 17.07 25.30 -5.10
N VAL A 42 18.14 24.49 -5.12
CA VAL A 42 18.01 23.03 -4.98
C VAL A 42 17.45 22.67 -3.60
N VAL A 43 17.92 23.31 -2.53
CA VAL A 43 17.36 23.16 -1.17
C VAL A 43 15.88 23.54 -1.14
N ASN A 44 15.51 24.67 -1.74
CA ASN A 44 14.11 25.09 -1.83
C ASN A 44 13.23 24.07 -2.58
N ILE A 45 13.73 23.46 -3.65
CA ILE A 45 13.00 22.40 -4.38
C ILE A 45 12.82 21.17 -3.49
N ALA A 46 13.87 20.74 -2.78
CA ALA A 46 13.81 19.62 -1.86
C ALA A 46 12.78 19.87 -0.74
N ASP A 47 12.76 21.08 -0.17
CA ASP A 47 11.79 21.50 0.84
C ASP A 47 10.36 21.46 0.31
N LEU A 48 10.11 21.90 -0.92
CA LEU A 48 8.79 21.84 -1.54
C LEU A 48 8.31 20.39 -1.72
N ILE A 49 9.19 19.49 -2.19
CA ILE A 49 8.89 18.06 -2.31
C ILE A 49 8.57 17.46 -0.94
N GLN A 50 9.43 17.73 0.06
CA GLN A 50 9.26 17.21 1.41
C GLN A 50 7.97 17.72 2.07
N ASN A 51 7.62 18.99 1.85
CA ASN A 51 6.36 19.57 2.32
C ASN A 51 5.14 18.88 1.68
N GLY A 52 5.20 18.59 0.38
CA GLY A 52 4.16 17.82 -0.31
C GLY A 52 4.00 16.41 0.25
N VAL A 53 5.11 15.68 0.43
CA VAL A 53 5.13 14.33 1.03
C VAL A 53 4.57 14.34 2.44
N ASN A 54 4.99 15.31 3.26
CA ASN A 54 4.51 15.47 4.63
C ASN A 54 3.01 15.79 4.66
N GLY A 55 2.54 16.67 3.77
CA GLY A 55 1.13 17.02 3.65
C GLY A 55 0.26 15.82 3.28
N ALA A 56 0.64 15.05 2.25
CA ALA A 56 -0.07 13.85 1.84
C ALA A 56 -0.12 12.80 2.96
N ARG A 57 1.01 12.57 3.63
CA ARG A 57 1.09 11.64 4.76
C ARG A 57 0.20 12.07 5.93
N ALA A 58 0.22 13.35 6.26
CA ALA A 58 -0.60 13.91 7.35
C ALA A 58 -2.10 13.78 7.06
N ASP A 59 -2.52 14.01 5.82
CA ASP A 59 -3.92 13.84 5.39
C ASP A 59 -4.37 12.37 5.50
N ASN A 60 -3.55 11.44 4.97
CA ASN A 60 -3.80 9.99 5.09
C ASN A 60 -3.91 9.56 6.55
N THR A 61 -2.96 9.98 7.38
CA THR A 61 -2.95 9.68 8.83
C THR A 61 -4.22 10.22 9.48
N LYS A 62 -4.60 11.47 9.18
CA LYS A 62 -5.78 12.12 9.76
C LYS A 62 -7.07 11.39 9.39
N GLY A 63 -7.24 10.98 8.13
CA GLY A 63 -8.42 10.23 7.69
C GLY A 63 -8.56 8.88 8.39
N MET A 64 -7.44 8.17 8.58
CA MET A 64 -7.45 6.81 9.14
C MET A 64 -7.51 6.75 10.66
N LYS A 65 -7.14 7.82 11.40
CA LYS A 65 -7.08 7.82 12.88
C LYS A 65 -8.35 7.29 13.56
N ALA A 66 -9.52 7.68 13.07
CA ALA A 66 -10.78 7.19 13.62
C ALA A 66 -11.14 5.80 13.08
N ALA A 67 -10.99 5.60 11.77
CA ALA A 67 -11.38 4.38 11.10
C ALA A 67 -10.59 3.15 11.58
N VAL A 68 -9.32 3.31 11.92
CA VAL A 68 -8.48 2.20 12.41
C VAL A 68 -9.02 1.62 13.72
N ILE A 69 -9.58 2.46 14.60
CA ILE A 69 -10.18 2.01 15.88
C ILE A 69 -11.41 1.14 15.59
N ASP A 70 -12.23 1.54 14.63
CA ASP A 70 -13.38 0.73 14.20
C ASP A 70 -12.93 -0.61 13.60
N TRP A 71 -11.89 -0.62 12.77
CA TRP A 71 -11.39 -1.84 12.11
C TRP A 71 -10.78 -2.84 13.09
N ILE A 72 -10.10 -2.36 14.14
CA ILE A 72 -9.51 -3.26 15.14
C ILE A 72 -10.51 -3.67 16.22
N THR A 73 -11.65 -2.99 16.35
CA THR A 73 -12.68 -3.32 17.32
C THR A 73 -13.46 -4.57 16.87
N PRO A 74 -13.48 -5.65 17.67
CA PRO A 74 -14.27 -6.84 17.33
C PRO A 74 -15.75 -6.50 17.17
N LYS A 75 -16.43 -7.15 16.21
CA LYS A 75 -17.83 -6.88 15.90
C LYS A 75 -18.71 -7.03 17.14
N GLY A 76 -19.48 -5.98 17.44
CA GLY A 76 -20.40 -5.95 18.60
C GLY A 76 -19.72 -5.76 19.96
N GLN A 77 -18.42 -5.47 19.99
CA GLN A 77 -17.67 -5.19 21.21
C GLN A 77 -17.16 -3.74 21.23
N SER A 78 -16.62 -3.33 22.38
CA SER A 78 -15.88 -2.09 22.54
C SER A 78 -14.46 -2.40 23.04
N LEU A 79 -13.51 -1.52 22.74
CA LEU A 79 -12.17 -1.61 23.29
C LEU A 79 -12.17 -1.21 24.77
N ASN A 80 -11.40 -1.94 25.57
CA ASN A 80 -11.23 -1.66 26.99
C ASN A 80 -9.73 -1.61 27.33
N PRO A 81 -9.19 -0.46 27.79
CA PRO A 81 -9.88 0.83 27.95
C PRO A 81 -10.33 1.45 26.61
N HIS A 82 -11.36 2.30 26.64
CA HIS A 82 -11.85 2.93 25.42
C HIS A 82 -10.78 3.84 24.79
N ILE A 83 -10.42 3.58 23.53
CA ILE A 83 -9.52 4.45 22.76
C ILE A 83 -10.35 5.52 22.06
N LEU A 84 -10.07 6.79 22.35
CA LEU A 84 -10.69 7.90 21.64
C LEU A 84 -10.20 7.92 20.19
N CYS A 85 -11.13 7.91 19.23
CA CYS A 85 -10.89 7.82 17.78
C CYS A 85 -9.93 8.88 17.18
N ASN A 86 -9.58 9.94 17.93
CA ASN A 86 -8.69 11.01 17.46
C ASN A 86 -7.38 11.13 18.27
N VAL A 87 -7.17 10.28 19.27
CA VAL A 87 -6.04 10.37 20.20
C VAL A 87 -5.29 9.03 20.25
N LYS A 88 -4.04 9.03 19.77
CA LYS A 88 -3.14 7.85 19.80
C LYS A 88 -2.54 7.54 21.17
N ALA A 89 -2.65 8.44 22.15
CA ALA A 89 -1.99 8.27 23.45
C ALA A 89 -2.43 6.99 24.18
N GLY A 90 -3.64 6.48 23.90
CA GLY A 90 -4.16 5.23 24.45
C GLY A 90 -3.86 3.98 23.59
N CYS A 91 -3.09 4.10 22.51
CA CYS A 91 -2.69 2.98 21.63
C CYS A 91 -1.32 2.41 22.05
N GLY A 92 -0.70 1.58 21.21
CA GLY A 92 0.60 0.95 21.45
C GLY A 92 0.52 -0.23 22.42
N PHE A 93 1.66 -0.59 23.01
CA PHE A 93 1.79 -1.70 23.95
C PHE A 93 1.06 -1.47 25.28
N ILE A 94 0.69 -0.23 25.60
CA ILE A 94 -0.09 0.10 26.80
C ILE A 94 -1.51 -0.49 26.73
N HIS A 95 -2.09 -0.57 25.53
CA HIS A 95 -3.45 -1.07 25.35
C HIS A 95 -3.45 -2.49 24.77
N LYS A 96 -4.15 -3.41 25.46
CA LYS A 96 -4.11 -4.86 25.15
C LYS A 96 -4.36 -5.19 23.68
N ARG A 97 -5.35 -4.55 23.03
CA ARG A 97 -5.67 -4.81 21.61
C ARG A 97 -4.58 -4.35 20.65
N THR A 98 -4.17 -3.08 20.72
CA THR A 98 -3.14 -2.51 19.83
C THR A 98 -1.77 -3.12 20.12
N GLY A 99 -1.45 -3.39 21.38
CA GLY A 99 -0.24 -4.09 21.80
C GLY A 99 -0.17 -5.50 21.23
N ALA A 100 -1.23 -6.29 21.36
CA ALA A 100 -1.29 -7.63 20.76
C ALA A 100 -1.13 -7.59 19.23
N LEU A 101 -1.68 -6.58 18.55
CA LEU A 101 -1.53 -6.41 17.09
C LEU A 101 -0.11 -5.99 16.68
N LEU A 102 0.57 -5.20 17.52
CA LEU A 102 1.95 -4.76 17.32
C LEU A 102 3.00 -5.75 17.82
N CYS A 103 2.58 -6.80 18.52
CA CYS A 103 3.49 -7.82 19.02
C CYS A 103 4.25 -8.45 17.85
N PRO A 104 5.59 -8.55 17.91
CA PRO A 104 6.36 -9.29 16.94
C PRO A 104 5.80 -10.69 16.75
N ALA A 105 5.68 -11.12 15.49
CA ALA A 105 5.05 -12.36 15.10
C ALA A 105 5.70 -13.62 15.71
N GLY A 106 7.01 -13.55 15.97
CA GLY A 106 7.77 -14.62 16.64
C GLY A 106 7.63 -14.67 18.16
N LEU A 107 6.87 -13.76 18.77
CA LEU A 107 6.68 -13.68 20.23
C LEU A 107 5.23 -13.95 20.62
N ASP A 108 5.06 -14.65 21.75
CA ASP A 108 3.76 -14.83 22.38
C ASP A 108 3.41 -13.61 23.25
N TRP A 109 2.38 -12.87 22.85
CA TRP A 109 1.85 -11.71 23.58
C TRP A 109 1.53 -12.01 25.07
N ALA A 110 1.22 -13.26 25.42
CA ALA A 110 0.99 -13.62 26.83
C ALA A 110 2.23 -13.41 27.71
N ASN A 111 3.43 -13.37 27.14
CA ASN A 111 4.71 -13.26 27.84
C ASN A 111 5.46 -11.94 27.56
N THR A 112 4.77 -10.90 27.07
CA THR A 112 5.40 -9.64 26.63
C THR A 112 5.23 -8.49 27.62
N GLU A 113 5.26 -8.75 28.92
CA GLU A 113 5.26 -7.69 29.94
C GLU A 113 6.41 -6.68 29.75
N GLN A 114 7.53 -7.16 29.22
CA GLN A 114 8.72 -6.36 28.89
C GLN A 114 8.52 -5.41 27.69
N LEU A 115 7.56 -5.70 26.80
CA LEU A 115 7.15 -4.75 25.76
C LEU A 115 6.24 -3.66 26.34
N MET A 116 5.36 -4.02 27.27
CA MET A 116 4.42 -3.08 27.89
C MET A 116 5.12 -2.05 28.78
N ASN A 117 6.19 -2.45 29.47
CA ASN A 117 6.96 -1.58 30.35
C ASN A 117 8.11 -0.84 29.65
N GLY A 118 8.31 -1.08 28.34
CA GLY A 118 9.35 -0.43 27.54
C GLY A 118 10.78 -0.92 27.81
N GLN A 119 10.95 -2.09 28.44
CA GLN A 119 12.28 -2.70 28.67
C GLN A 119 12.88 -3.27 27.38
N ILE A 120 12.04 -3.69 26.44
CA ILE A 120 12.45 -4.15 25.11
C ILE A 120 11.97 -3.14 24.07
N GLN A 121 12.90 -2.69 23.23
CA GLN A 121 12.58 -1.99 21.98
C GLN A 121 12.45 -3.02 20.86
N VAL A 122 11.44 -2.85 20.02
CA VAL A 122 11.16 -3.71 18.87
C VAL A 122 11.82 -3.07 17.65
N ALA A 123 12.77 -3.77 17.03
CA ALA A 123 13.40 -3.30 15.79
C ALA A 123 12.39 -3.32 14.62
N GLY A 124 12.60 -2.47 13.62
CA GLY A 124 11.72 -2.38 12.45
C GLY A 124 11.59 -3.68 11.64
N ASP A 125 12.58 -4.58 11.67
CA ASP A 125 12.52 -5.89 11.01
C ASP A 125 11.68 -6.94 11.78
N GLN A 126 11.34 -6.68 13.04
CA GLN A 126 10.51 -7.55 13.86
C GLN A 126 9.03 -7.32 13.53
N TRP A 127 8.59 -8.02 12.49
CA TRP A 127 7.26 -7.81 11.91
C TRP A 127 6.13 -8.10 12.88
N PRO A 128 5.20 -7.15 13.06
CA PRO A 128 4.08 -7.31 13.98
C PRO A 128 3.02 -8.23 13.39
N VAL A 129 2.30 -8.92 14.26
CA VAL A 129 1.30 -9.94 13.87
C VAL A 129 0.18 -9.36 12.99
N PHE A 130 -0.11 -8.05 13.05
CA PHE A 130 -1.10 -7.42 12.18
C PHE A 130 -0.77 -7.49 10.69
N LEU A 131 0.49 -7.72 10.31
CA LEU A 131 0.86 -7.93 8.91
C LEU A 131 0.30 -9.23 8.35
N TYR A 132 0.13 -10.24 9.19
CA TYR A 132 -0.22 -11.59 8.76
C TYR A 132 -1.73 -11.79 8.69
N ALA A 133 -2.16 -12.63 7.75
CA ALA A 133 -3.55 -13.03 7.60
C ALA A 133 -4.08 -13.59 8.93
N ASN A 134 -5.29 -13.17 9.31
CA ASN A 134 -5.96 -13.58 10.54
C ASN A 134 -5.16 -13.33 11.84
N TYR A 135 -4.13 -12.49 11.81
CA TYR A 135 -3.25 -12.24 12.95
C TYR A 135 -2.53 -13.52 13.42
N THR A 136 -2.08 -14.37 12.50
CA THR A 136 -1.37 -15.61 12.83
C THR A 136 -0.13 -15.76 11.95
N TYR A 137 1.00 -16.07 12.58
CA TYR A 137 2.26 -16.36 11.91
C TYR A 137 2.57 -17.84 11.99
N ASP A 138 2.97 -18.42 10.86
CA ASP A 138 3.34 -19.82 10.73
C ASP A 138 4.87 -19.93 10.57
N PRO A 139 5.62 -20.41 11.58
CA PRO A 139 7.06 -20.52 11.48
C PRO A 139 7.51 -21.63 10.52
N GLU A 140 6.65 -22.60 10.20
CA GLU A 140 6.95 -23.68 9.25
C GLU A 140 6.69 -23.26 7.80
N ASP A 141 5.82 -22.26 7.60
CA ASP A 141 5.56 -21.60 6.32
C ASP A 141 5.51 -20.07 6.50
N PRO A 142 6.67 -19.39 6.54
CA PRO A 142 6.73 -17.94 6.79
C PRO A 142 6.00 -17.08 5.73
N TRP A 143 5.77 -17.62 4.53
CA TRP A 143 5.00 -17.00 3.46
C TRP A 143 3.49 -17.22 3.58
N ASN A 144 3.04 -17.90 4.63
CA ASN A 144 1.64 -18.07 4.92
C ASN A 144 1.02 -16.76 5.44
N GLY A 145 0.52 -15.97 4.49
CA GLY A 145 -0.29 -14.79 4.76
C GLY A 145 0.39 -13.47 5.17
N PRO A 146 1.72 -13.25 5.05
CA PRO A 146 2.28 -11.91 5.26
C PRO A 146 1.63 -10.93 4.28
N LEU A 147 1.37 -9.71 4.76
CA LEU A 147 0.70 -8.63 4.03
C LEU A 147 -0.71 -8.96 3.50
N ARG A 148 -1.37 -10.03 3.99
CA ARG A 148 -2.74 -10.42 3.56
C ARG A 148 -3.81 -10.15 4.63
N ASN A 149 -3.54 -9.29 5.60
CA ASN A 149 -4.49 -8.93 6.65
C ASN A 149 -5.62 -8.00 6.15
N GLY A 150 -6.86 -8.24 6.56
CA GLY A 150 -8.01 -7.39 6.23
C GLY A 150 -7.91 -5.94 6.74
N LEU A 151 -7.14 -5.71 7.81
CA LEU A 151 -6.78 -4.37 8.29
C LEU A 151 -6.00 -3.59 7.22
N LEU A 152 -5.01 -4.23 6.60
CA LEU A 152 -4.21 -3.63 5.52
C LEU A 152 -5.09 -3.34 4.30
N VAL A 153 -5.99 -4.25 3.94
CA VAL A 153 -6.92 -4.03 2.81
C VAL A 153 -7.82 -2.82 3.07
N SER A 154 -8.35 -2.70 4.30
CA SER A 154 -9.16 -1.54 4.72
C SER A 154 -8.36 -0.24 4.66
N ALA A 155 -7.12 -0.27 5.16
CA ALA A 155 -6.20 0.86 5.13
C ALA A 155 -5.86 1.29 3.69
N PHE A 156 -5.54 0.33 2.82
CA PHE A 156 -5.24 0.59 1.41
C PHE A 156 -6.43 1.28 0.72
N LYS A 157 -7.64 0.74 0.91
CA LYS A 157 -8.86 1.33 0.35
C LYS A 157 -9.13 2.73 0.89
N HIS A 158 -8.86 2.95 2.18
CA HIS A 158 -9.05 4.26 2.78
C HIS A 158 -8.08 5.32 2.19
N ILE A 159 -6.81 4.95 1.98
CA ILE A 159 -5.78 5.86 1.43
C ILE A 159 -5.96 6.08 -0.07
N PHE A 160 -6.08 5.00 -0.84
CA PHE A 160 -5.93 5.06 -2.30
C PHE A 160 -7.27 5.02 -3.04
N THR A 161 -8.32 4.33 -2.57
CA THR A 161 -9.59 4.33 -3.30
C THR A 161 -10.50 5.45 -2.81
N LEU A 162 -11.21 5.25 -1.71
CA LEU A 162 -12.05 6.25 -1.06
C LEU A 162 -12.46 5.71 0.32
N PRO A 163 -12.59 6.55 1.36
CA PRO A 163 -13.05 6.11 2.67
C PRO A 163 -14.38 5.33 2.66
N SER A 164 -15.29 5.63 1.72
CA SER A 164 -16.59 4.94 1.59
C SER A 164 -16.50 3.52 1.01
N SER A 165 -15.40 3.17 0.35
CA SER A 165 -15.20 1.85 -0.29
C SER A 165 -14.84 0.72 0.68
N VAL A 166 -14.66 1.06 1.96
CA VAL A 166 -14.31 0.10 3.02
C VAL A 166 -15.50 -0.82 3.37
N ASN A 167 -16.75 -0.39 3.13
CA ASN A 167 -17.95 -1.12 3.59
C ASN A 167 -19.06 -1.36 2.54
N GLN A 168 -19.02 -0.76 1.33
CA GLN A 168 -20.12 -0.86 0.34
C GLN A 168 -19.64 -0.82 -1.12
N GLU A 169 -20.46 -1.35 -2.05
CA GLU A 169 -20.36 -1.07 -3.50
C GLU A 169 -20.24 0.44 -3.75
N PRO A 170 -19.42 0.87 -4.73
CA PRO A 170 -19.01 2.25 -4.89
C PRO A 170 -20.19 3.15 -5.31
N LYS A 171 -20.84 3.76 -4.32
CA LYS A 171 -21.66 4.98 -4.50
C LYS A 171 -20.77 6.20 -4.26
N ALA A 172 -19.93 6.55 -5.23
CA ALA A 172 -19.06 7.71 -5.13
C ALA A 172 -19.48 8.80 -6.14
N THR A 173 -19.70 10.02 -5.63
CA THR A 173 -19.92 11.25 -6.43
C THR A 173 -18.61 11.90 -6.88
N ARG A 174 -17.45 11.39 -6.42
CA ARG A 174 -16.10 11.91 -6.71
C ARG A 174 -15.15 10.74 -6.99
N SER A 175 -14.24 10.89 -7.95
CA SER A 175 -13.22 9.90 -8.27
C SER A 175 -12.30 9.64 -7.07
N GLY A 176 -11.88 8.38 -6.91
CA GLY A 176 -10.92 7.97 -5.89
C GLY A 176 -9.48 8.35 -6.21
N ASN A 177 -8.58 8.37 -5.22
CA ASN A 177 -7.18 8.76 -5.42
C ASN A 177 -6.49 7.86 -6.46
N VAL A 178 -6.87 6.58 -6.52
CA VAL A 178 -6.53 5.60 -7.56
C VAL A 178 -6.83 6.14 -8.96
N HIS A 179 -8.04 6.68 -9.15
CA HIS A 179 -8.48 7.15 -10.46
C HIS A 179 -7.87 8.51 -10.79
N ILE A 180 -7.67 9.36 -9.78
CA ILE A 180 -7.02 10.68 -9.92
C ILE A 180 -5.55 10.51 -10.32
N HIS A 181 -4.85 9.52 -9.74
CA HIS A 181 -3.43 9.28 -9.98
C HIS A 181 -3.16 8.21 -11.04
N GLY A 182 -4.18 7.67 -11.72
CA GLY A 182 -4.00 6.63 -12.75
C GLY A 182 -3.39 5.33 -12.23
N MET A 183 -3.65 4.99 -10.97
CA MET A 183 -3.14 3.76 -10.36
C MET A 183 -3.94 2.57 -10.87
N HIS A 184 -3.31 1.71 -11.69
CA HIS A 184 -3.97 0.54 -12.29
C HIS A 184 -3.64 -0.78 -11.60
N ALA A 185 -2.62 -0.79 -10.73
CA ALA A 185 -2.20 -1.96 -9.97
C ALA A 185 -1.61 -1.53 -8.63
N VAL A 186 -1.66 -2.45 -7.67
CA VAL A 186 -0.98 -2.33 -6.39
C VAL A 186 0.53 -2.49 -6.62
N THR A 187 1.33 -1.58 -6.05
CA THR A 187 2.80 -1.62 -6.12
C THR A 187 3.39 -2.09 -4.79
N LYS A 188 4.60 -2.66 -4.82
CA LYS A 188 5.33 -3.06 -3.60
C LYS A 188 5.49 -1.89 -2.61
N ALA A 189 5.89 -0.72 -3.12
CA ALA A 189 5.98 0.52 -2.34
C ALA A 189 4.65 0.95 -1.72
N SER A 190 3.53 0.81 -2.44
CA SER A 190 2.21 1.13 -1.89
C SER A 190 1.79 0.18 -0.75
N LEU A 191 2.17 -1.10 -0.81
CA LEU A 191 1.94 -2.05 0.27
C LEU A 191 2.78 -1.74 1.50
N ALA A 192 4.08 -1.53 1.32
CA ALA A 192 4.97 -1.13 2.39
C ALA A 192 4.48 0.16 3.06
N TYR A 193 4.07 1.16 2.27
CA TYR A 193 3.53 2.42 2.78
C TYR A 193 2.26 2.22 3.63
N VAL A 194 1.31 1.43 3.14
CA VAL A 194 0.06 1.15 3.87
C VAL A 194 0.33 0.41 5.17
N ALA A 195 1.24 -0.56 5.16
CA ALA A 195 1.68 -1.25 6.35
C ALA A 195 2.30 -0.28 7.36
N THR A 196 3.19 0.63 6.93
CA THR A 196 3.79 1.64 7.80
C THR A 196 2.76 2.61 8.37
N GLN A 197 1.76 3.03 7.58
CA GLN A 197 0.65 3.86 8.06
C GLN A 197 -0.17 3.13 9.13
N ALA A 198 -0.51 1.87 8.90
CA ALA A 198 -1.24 1.05 9.87
C ALA A 198 -0.43 0.84 11.16
N GLN A 199 0.85 0.46 11.06
CA GLN A 199 1.73 0.30 12.21
C GLN A 199 1.78 1.59 13.02
N PHE A 200 2.06 2.72 12.35
CA PHE A 200 2.08 4.01 12.99
C PHE A 200 0.77 4.23 13.73
N LEU A 201 -0.40 4.13 13.11
CA LEU A 201 -1.67 4.40 13.78
C LEU A 201 -1.97 3.49 14.98
N LEU A 202 -1.41 2.29 15.03
CA LEU A 202 -1.53 1.37 16.15
C LEU A 202 -0.55 1.69 17.30
N THR A 203 0.52 2.46 17.07
CA THR A 203 1.48 2.85 18.12
C THR A 203 0.95 4.00 18.98
N SER A 204 1.66 4.39 20.04
CA SER A 204 1.35 5.61 20.81
C SER A 204 2.07 6.87 20.27
N THR A 205 2.99 6.70 19.32
CA THR A 205 3.85 7.78 18.77
C THR A 205 3.03 8.91 18.15
N GLN A 206 3.39 10.18 18.39
CA GLN A 206 2.62 11.30 17.82
C GLN A 206 3.17 11.83 16.51
N VAL A 207 4.46 11.58 16.24
CA VAL A 207 5.21 12.16 15.12
C VAL A 207 5.89 11.06 14.34
N PHE A 208 5.88 11.14 13.02
CA PHE A 208 6.79 10.37 12.19
C PHE A 208 8.18 11.02 12.29
N SER A 209 9.14 10.34 12.90
CA SER A 209 10.52 10.80 12.90
C SER A 209 11.40 9.72 12.29
N HIS A 210 12.37 10.16 11.49
CA HIS A 210 13.44 9.33 10.94
C HIS A 210 14.39 8.84 12.05
N THR A 211 14.52 9.62 13.12
CA THR A 211 15.40 9.32 14.27
C THR A 211 14.68 8.63 15.44
N ASP A 212 13.38 8.34 15.31
CA ASP A 212 12.64 7.72 16.41
C ASP A 212 12.84 6.21 16.44
N HIS A 213 13.86 5.79 17.19
CA HIS A 213 14.17 4.38 17.48
C HIS A 213 13.02 3.62 18.17
N VAL A 214 11.97 4.31 18.67
CA VAL A 214 10.83 3.66 19.30
C VAL A 214 9.88 3.05 18.27
N THR A 215 9.73 3.69 17.11
CA THR A 215 8.81 3.23 16.06
C THR A 215 9.53 2.68 14.85
N ASP A 216 10.79 3.10 14.62
CA ASP A 216 11.69 2.62 13.57
C ASP A 216 11.01 2.43 12.21
N SER A 217 10.18 3.42 11.83
CA SER A 217 9.21 3.29 10.74
C SER A 217 9.88 3.22 9.36
N GLU A 218 11.08 3.81 9.23
CA GLU A 218 11.89 3.68 8.02
C GLU A 218 12.44 2.26 7.89
N HIS A 219 13.06 1.71 8.93
CA HIS A 219 13.57 0.34 8.88
C HIS A 219 12.43 -0.67 8.67
N PHE A 220 11.27 -0.44 9.30
CA PHE A 220 10.07 -1.23 9.04
C PHE A 220 9.64 -1.17 7.57
N TYR A 221 9.53 0.02 6.99
CA TYR A 221 9.18 0.19 5.57
C TYR A 221 10.20 -0.51 4.65
N ASN A 222 11.49 -0.29 4.91
CA ASN A 222 12.57 -0.84 4.11
C ASN A 222 12.65 -2.37 4.23
N SER A 223 12.43 -2.95 5.42
CA SER A 223 12.42 -4.41 5.60
C SER A 223 11.33 -5.09 4.77
N ILE A 224 10.14 -4.46 4.67
CA ILE A 224 9.06 -4.94 3.81
C ILE A 224 9.46 -4.85 2.34
N LEU A 225 10.02 -3.72 1.91
CA LEU A 225 10.50 -3.58 0.55
C LEU A 225 11.61 -4.56 0.20
N ASP A 226 12.56 -4.78 1.10
CA ASP A 226 13.66 -5.70 0.89
C ASP A 226 13.15 -7.14 0.68
N LEU A 227 12.11 -7.58 1.42
CA LEU A 227 11.44 -8.85 1.12
C LEU A 227 10.77 -8.82 -0.27
N LEU A 228 9.99 -7.77 -0.55
CA LEU A 228 9.21 -7.70 -1.79
C LEU A 228 10.09 -7.55 -3.04
N ASP A 229 11.30 -7.00 -2.92
CA ASP A 229 12.27 -6.85 -4.00
C ASP A 229 13.30 -7.97 -4.06
N ASN A 230 13.27 -8.91 -3.11
CA ASN A 230 14.10 -10.10 -3.15
C ASN A 230 13.76 -10.94 -4.40
N ARG A 231 14.79 -11.26 -5.19
CA ARG A 231 14.65 -12.02 -6.43
C ARG A 231 14.28 -13.47 -6.17
N ASP A 232 14.70 -14.03 -5.04
CA ASP A 232 14.45 -15.42 -4.67
C ASP A 232 12.98 -15.65 -4.26
N GLU A 233 12.26 -14.58 -3.89
CA GLU A 233 10.88 -14.62 -3.42
C GLU A 233 9.87 -14.16 -4.50
N ARG A 234 10.31 -14.10 -5.76
CA ARG A 234 9.54 -13.46 -6.85
C ARG A 234 8.17 -14.12 -7.05
N ASP A 235 8.12 -15.45 -7.00
CA ASP A 235 6.89 -16.19 -7.29
C ASP A 235 5.83 -15.94 -6.21
N GLU A 236 6.24 -15.88 -4.94
CA GLU A 236 5.40 -15.57 -3.78
C GLU A 236 4.93 -14.11 -3.82
N VAL A 237 5.82 -13.18 -4.17
CA VAL A 237 5.51 -11.76 -4.34
C VAL A 237 4.51 -11.54 -5.48
N ASP A 238 4.69 -12.21 -6.62
CA ASP A 238 3.77 -12.10 -7.76
C ASP A 238 2.37 -12.64 -7.42
N GLN A 239 2.31 -13.74 -6.66
CA GLN A 239 1.04 -14.26 -6.12
C GLN A 239 0.40 -13.28 -5.13
N LEU A 240 1.18 -12.64 -4.25
CA LEU A 240 0.72 -11.62 -3.33
C LEU A 240 0.15 -10.41 -4.09
N LEU A 241 0.87 -9.88 -5.07
CA LEU A 241 0.41 -8.74 -5.88
C LEU A 241 -0.84 -9.09 -6.70
N THR A 242 -0.90 -10.31 -7.25
CA THR A 242 -2.10 -10.82 -7.94
C THR A 242 -3.31 -10.86 -7.00
N TRP A 243 -3.12 -11.36 -5.78
CA TRP A 243 -4.17 -11.36 -4.76
C TRP A 243 -4.62 -9.93 -4.42
N TRP A 244 -3.69 -9.00 -4.22
CA TRP A 244 -3.99 -7.60 -3.91
C TRP A 244 -4.74 -6.88 -5.04
N ASN A 245 -4.31 -7.09 -6.28
CA ASN A 245 -4.99 -6.52 -7.45
C ASN A 245 -6.43 -7.02 -7.56
N ARG A 246 -6.74 -8.27 -7.18
CA ARG A 246 -8.11 -8.78 -7.09
C ARG A 246 -8.94 -8.07 -6.01
N GLN A 247 -8.33 -7.70 -4.88
CA GLN A 247 -9.03 -7.03 -3.78
C GLN A 247 -9.35 -5.55 -4.05
N ILE A 248 -8.43 -4.85 -4.74
CA ILE A 248 -8.48 -3.41 -4.96
C ILE A 248 -9.04 -3.05 -6.33
N PHE A 249 -8.70 -3.83 -7.36
CA PHE A 249 -9.01 -3.58 -8.76
C PHE A 249 -9.81 -4.73 -9.42
N PRO A 250 -10.99 -5.10 -8.88
CA PRO A 250 -11.77 -6.24 -9.38
C PRO A 250 -12.25 -6.06 -10.83
N LEU A 251 -12.32 -4.81 -11.32
CA LEU A 251 -12.70 -4.50 -12.71
C LEU A 251 -11.56 -4.67 -13.73
N TYR A 252 -10.31 -4.70 -13.27
CA TYR A 252 -9.12 -4.87 -14.10
C TYR A 252 -8.57 -6.30 -14.07
N THR A 253 -9.13 -7.15 -13.21
CA THR A 253 -8.86 -8.58 -13.30
C THR A 253 -9.61 -9.13 -14.50
N ASP A 254 -8.99 -9.99 -15.31
CA ASP A 254 -9.60 -10.61 -16.48
C ASP A 254 -10.91 -11.32 -16.09
N ILE A 255 -12.03 -10.59 -16.17
CA ILE A 255 -13.35 -11.19 -16.21
C ILE A 255 -13.37 -11.92 -17.53
N GLU A 256 -13.48 -13.25 -17.49
CA GLU A 256 -13.71 -14.09 -18.65
C GLU A 256 -14.88 -13.51 -19.45
N ARG A 257 -14.57 -12.74 -20.50
CA ARG A 257 -15.59 -12.08 -21.31
C ARG A 257 -16.37 -13.17 -21.99
N LEU A 258 -17.67 -13.24 -21.69
CA LEU A 258 -18.63 -14.03 -22.46
C LEU A 258 -18.34 -13.85 -23.95
N SER A 259 -18.04 -14.97 -24.62
CA SER A 259 -17.65 -14.96 -26.03
C SER A 259 -18.65 -14.16 -26.85
N SER A 260 -18.18 -13.09 -27.49
CA SER A 260 -19.01 -12.20 -28.32
C SER A 260 -19.60 -12.90 -29.55
N LYS A 261 -19.12 -14.12 -29.87
CA LYS A 261 -19.59 -14.96 -30.97
C LYS A 261 -21.10 -15.25 -30.92
N ASN A 262 -21.71 -15.27 -29.73
CA ASN A 262 -23.15 -15.49 -29.55
C ASN A 262 -23.94 -14.22 -29.22
N SER A 263 -23.33 -13.04 -29.29
CA SER A 263 -24.02 -11.79 -28.98
C SER A 263 -25.12 -11.48 -30.01
N ALA A 264 -26.16 -10.77 -29.58
CA ALA A 264 -27.22 -10.30 -30.48
C ALA A 264 -26.65 -9.43 -31.62
N LEU A 265 -25.62 -8.63 -31.33
CA LEU A 265 -24.94 -7.80 -32.32
C LEU A 265 -24.24 -8.64 -33.41
N ALA A 266 -23.51 -9.69 -33.03
CA ALA A 266 -22.87 -10.60 -33.98
C ALA A 266 -23.91 -11.29 -34.88
N ARG A 267 -25.06 -11.71 -34.33
CA ARG A 267 -26.17 -12.29 -35.10
C ARG A 267 -26.82 -11.30 -36.06
N ILE A 268 -26.99 -10.03 -35.66
CA ILE A 268 -27.51 -8.97 -36.52
C ILE A 268 -26.55 -8.72 -37.69
N GLN A 269 -25.25 -8.64 -37.42
CA GLN A 269 -24.21 -8.44 -38.44
C GLN A 269 -24.14 -9.62 -39.41
N GLN A 270 -24.20 -10.85 -38.92
CA GLN A 270 -24.23 -12.06 -39.76
C GLN A 270 -25.44 -12.05 -40.69
N LYS A 271 -26.63 -11.71 -40.18
CA LYS A 271 -27.85 -11.61 -40.99
C LYS A 271 -27.73 -10.53 -42.08
N HIS A 272 -27.07 -9.41 -41.81
CA HIS A 272 -26.80 -8.39 -42.83
C HIS A 272 -25.79 -8.83 -43.91
N VAL A 273 -24.87 -9.73 -43.59
CA VAL A 273 -23.96 -10.33 -44.58
C VAL A 273 -24.74 -11.31 -45.48
N GLU A 274 -25.54 -12.19 -44.89
CA GLU A 274 -26.37 -13.17 -45.62
C GLU A 274 -27.37 -12.50 -46.57
N ILE A 275 -27.97 -11.37 -46.17
CA ILE A 275 -28.89 -10.60 -47.02
C ILE A 275 -28.13 -10.00 -48.22
N ARG A 276 -26.97 -9.39 -47.99
CA ARG A 276 -26.15 -8.80 -49.07
C ARG A 276 -25.63 -9.85 -50.05
N GLU A 277 -25.25 -11.03 -49.56
CA GLU A 277 -24.82 -12.13 -50.42
C GLU A 277 -25.97 -12.66 -51.28
N ARG A 278 -27.20 -12.75 -50.73
CA ARG A 278 -28.39 -13.11 -51.52
C ARG A 278 -28.75 -12.08 -52.57
N GLU A 279 -28.66 -10.79 -52.23
CA GLU A 279 -28.91 -9.69 -53.17
C GLU A 279 -27.89 -9.69 -54.30
N GLN A 280 -26.61 -9.91 -54.00
CA GLN A 280 -25.54 -10.02 -55.01
C GLN A 280 -25.66 -11.30 -55.87
N SER A 281 -26.15 -12.39 -55.29
CA SER A 281 -26.38 -13.64 -56.04
C SER A 281 -27.56 -13.54 -57.00
N ALA A 282 -28.57 -12.72 -56.67
CA ALA A 282 -29.77 -12.51 -57.48
C ALA A 282 -29.57 -11.47 -58.61
N GLU A 283 -28.52 -10.65 -58.56
CA GLU A 283 -28.16 -9.70 -59.64
C GLU A 283 -27.26 -10.33 -60.73
N VAL A 284 -26.74 -11.53 -60.51
CA VAL A 284 -25.81 -12.24 -61.42
C VAL A 284 -26.51 -13.37 -62.21
N GLU A 285 -27.79 -13.64 -61.94
CA GLU A 285 -28.66 -14.58 -62.67
C GLU A 285 -29.60 -13.85 -63.63
#